data_AF-A0A954M6X3-F1
#
_entry.id   AF-A0A954M6X3-F1
#
_cell.length_a   1.000
_cell.length_b   1.000
_cell.length_c   1.000
_cell.angle_alpha   90.00
_cell.angle_beta   90.00
_cell.angle_gamma   90.00
#
_symmetry.space_group_name_H-M   'P 1'
#
loop_
_entity.id
_entity.type
_entity.pdbx_description
1 polymer ?
#
loop_
_entity_poly.entity_id
_entity_poly.type
_entity_poly.pdbx_seq_one_letter_code
_entity_poly.pdbx_strand_id
1 'polypeptide(L)'
;ITRNANQPWMLAYASNDPHSPWSRGPKYDPATLTMPPYLHDNATTRELLAQHYGEISKLDEQVGNLMALLDKTDQADNTLVLFVSEQGNSLPYGGKWSVYDNGIRVATIARWPGKIAAGTTTQALMQYVDVAPTFLDAAGIDPTTIDTGCPDANGNTGFDGRSLLPVLSGQATTHREYVFSQHTTVGINGYRQPYPMRAVRDARYKLIRNLAPENRYSIGGIHKGQPIESWQADAVNNPELAAKVEWLFKRPGAELYDIESDPYEQHNLAGDPQYADIQARLQTQLDAWMTQQGDKGLDTEMLAPSRQGPGRNAEGRKGANATGGKKPATTSGTPQAKKKPQRQQPQNAEPR
;
A
#
# COMPACT_ATOMS: atom_id res chain seq x y z
N ILE A 1 6.26 23.27 -16.02
CA ILE A 1 6.90 22.59 -14.86
C ILE A 1 8.36 22.34 -15.22
N THR A 2 9.33 22.89 -14.45
CA THR A 2 10.80 22.89 -14.63
C THR A 2 11.36 24.33 -14.58
N ARG A 3 12.59 24.51 -14.06
CA ARG A 3 13.32 25.80 -14.15
C ARG A 3 14.02 25.99 -15.49
N ASN A 4 14.28 24.90 -16.23
CA ASN A 4 14.93 24.90 -17.55
C ASN A 4 14.11 24.03 -18.51
N ALA A 5 13.53 24.63 -19.56
CA ALA A 5 12.67 23.96 -20.52
C ALA A 5 13.36 22.84 -21.31
N ASN A 6 14.70 22.85 -21.38
CA ASN A 6 15.49 21.85 -22.12
C ASN A 6 15.88 20.63 -21.26
N GLN A 7 15.53 20.61 -19.98
CA GLN A 7 15.84 19.48 -19.09
C GLN A 7 14.59 18.63 -18.84
N PRO A 8 14.72 17.29 -18.89
CA PRO A 8 13.65 16.41 -18.44
C PRO A 8 13.40 16.61 -16.94
N TRP A 9 12.20 16.31 -16.50
CA TRP A 9 11.84 16.34 -15.09
C TRP A 9 11.05 15.10 -14.71
N MET A 10 11.07 14.79 -13.41
CA MET A 10 10.18 13.81 -12.78
C MET A 10 9.47 14.51 -11.62
N LEU A 11 8.15 14.39 -11.59
CA LEU A 11 7.31 14.86 -10.49
C LEU A 11 6.62 13.67 -9.85
N ALA A 12 6.95 13.40 -8.59
CA ALA A 12 6.18 12.47 -7.76
C ALA A 12 5.23 13.29 -6.87
N TYR A 13 3.93 13.21 -7.15
CA TYR A 13 2.89 13.76 -6.29
C TYR A 13 2.25 12.63 -5.49
N ALA A 14 2.55 12.57 -4.20
CA ALA A 14 2.00 11.58 -3.28
C ALA A 14 0.83 12.20 -2.51
N SER A 15 -0.39 11.98 -2.99
CA SER A 15 -1.59 12.40 -2.26
C SER A 15 -1.73 11.60 -0.96
N ASN A 16 -2.28 12.26 0.07
CA ASN A 16 -2.74 11.57 1.27
C ASN A 16 -4.19 11.07 1.13
N ASP A 17 -4.96 11.55 0.15
CA ASP A 17 -6.30 11.04 -0.16
C ASP A 17 -6.20 9.63 -0.78
N PRO A 18 -7.09 8.67 -0.46
CA PRO A 18 -8.23 8.76 0.45
C PRO A 18 -7.93 8.15 1.85
N HIS A 19 -6.77 8.43 2.44
CA HIS A 19 -6.42 7.92 3.77
C HIS A 19 -7.37 8.48 4.85
N SER A 20 -7.77 7.64 5.80
CA SER A 20 -8.59 8.06 6.95
C SER A 20 -7.89 9.16 7.79
N PRO A 21 -8.62 10.06 8.48
CA PRO A 21 -10.07 10.11 8.61
C PRO A 21 -10.77 10.64 7.36
N TRP A 22 -11.83 9.96 6.92
CA TRP A 22 -12.57 10.31 5.70
C TRP A 22 -13.52 11.49 5.93
N SER A 23 -12.99 12.69 5.77
CA SER A 23 -13.64 13.93 6.20
C SER A 23 -13.77 14.97 5.09
N ARG A 24 -13.14 14.75 3.93
CA ARG A 24 -13.10 15.66 2.79
C ARG A 24 -13.94 15.16 1.62
N GLY A 25 -14.08 16.04 0.63
CA GLY A 25 -14.85 15.78 -0.58
C GLY A 25 -16.37 15.94 -0.38
N PRO A 26 -17.15 15.66 -1.44
CA PRO A 26 -18.61 15.70 -1.40
C PRO A 26 -19.17 14.61 -0.47
N LYS A 27 -20.41 14.81 -0.01
CA LYS A 27 -21.15 13.82 0.76
C LYS A 27 -22.06 13.04 -0.17
N TYR A 28 -21.94 11.72 -0.12
CA TYR A 28 -22.81 10.78 -0.82
C TYR A 28 -23.88 10.26 0.14
N ASP A 29 -25.08 9.99 -0.37
CA ASP A 29 -26.15 9.37 0.41
C ASP A 29 -25.86 7.87 0.61
N PRO A 30 -25.61 7.41 1.86
CA PRO A 30 -25.29 6.01 2.15
C PRO A 30 -26.39 5.02 1.70
N ALA A 31 -27.65 5.46 1.64
CA ALA A 31 -28.77 4.62 1.23
C ALA A 31 -28.77 4.29 -0.27
N THR A 32 -28.08 5.11 -1.08
CA THR A 32 -28.01 4.95 -2.55
C THR A 32 -26.82 4.11 -3.01
N LEU A 33 -25.89 3.78 -2.10
CA LEU A 33 -24.67 3.06 -2.46
C LEU A 33 -24.96 1.60 -2.79
N THR A 34 -24.29 1.12 -3.85
CA THR A 34 -24.14 -0.31 -4.11
C THR A 34 -23.06 -0.86 -3.20
N MET A 35 -23.45 -1.76 -2.30
CA MET A 35 -22.51 -2.33 -1.34
C MET A 35 -21.65 -3.41 -2.00
N PRO A 36 -20.31 -3.36 -1.86
CA PRO A 36 -19.46 -4.48 -2.25
C PRO A 36 -19.90 -5.75 -1.51
N PRO A 37 -20.02 -6.90 -2.20
CA PRO A 37 -20.62 -8.11 -1.62
C PRO A 37 -19.77 -8.72 -0.49
N TYR A 38 -18.49 -8.33 -0.39
CA TYR A 38 -17.61 -8.75 0.69
C TYR A 38 -17.78 -7.91 1.98
N LEU A 39 -18.49 -6.79 1.95
CA LEU A 39 -18.77 -5.98 3.13
C LEU A 39 -20.11 -6.39 3.76
N HIS A 40 -20.19 -6.37 5.09
CA HIS A 40 -21.46 -6.50 5.80
C HIS A 40 -22.28 -5.21 5.64
N ASP A 41 -23.50 -5.37 5.14
CA ASP A 41 -24.38 -4.26 4.84
C ASP A 41 -25.14 -3.81 6.10
N ASN A 42 -24.58 -2.84 6.81
CA ASN A 42 -25.23 -2.14 7.90
C ASN A 42 -25.03 -0.62 7.79
N ALA A 43 -25.78 0.15 8.59
CA ALA A 43 -25.76 1.60 8.56
C ALA A 43 -24.34 2.18 8.74
N THR A 44 -23.55 1.62 9.67
CA THR A 44 -22.16 2.05 9.92
C THR A 44 -21.27 1.83 8.71
N THR A 45 -21.35 0.66 8.07
CA THR A 45 -20.51 0.33 6.91
C THR A 45 -20.89 1.18 5.70
N ARG A 46 -22.19 1.42 5.48
CA ARG A 46 -22.68 2.33 4.42
C ARG A 46 -22.18 3.76 4.61
N GLU A 47 -22.28 4.28 5.82
CA GLU A 47 -21.81 5.64 6.15
C GLU A 47 -20.30 5.78 5.92
N LEU A 48 -19.51 4.83 6.40
CA LEU A 48 -18.07 4.81 6.21
C LEU A 48 -17.67 4.70 4.73
N LEU A 49 -18.39 3.89 3.94
CA LEU A 49 -18.16 3.77 2.51
C LEU A 49 -18.51 5.08 1.77
N ALA A 50 -19.62 5.74 2.15
CA ALA A 50 -20.00 7.05 1.59
C ALA A 50 -18.94 8.12 1.83
N GLN A 51 -18.38 8.15 3.05
CA GLN A 51 -17.29 9.06 3.39
C GLN A 51 -16.02 8.74 2.60
N HIS A 52 -15.68 7.46 2.44
CA HIS A 52 -14.54 7.02 1.64
C HIS A 52 -14.67 7.46 0.17
N TYR A 53 -15.86 7.35 -0.42
CA TYR A 53 -16.13 7.82 -1.79
C TYR A 53 -16.00 9.35 -1.92
N GLY A 54 -16.35 10.10 -0.86
CA GLY A 54 -16.08 11.54 -0.77
C GLY A 54 -14.59 11.86 -0.92
N GLU A 55 -13.73 11.19 -0.15
CA GLU A 55 -12.27 11.38 -0.25
C GLU A 55 -11.70 10.93 -1.60
N ILE A 56 -12.24 9.87 -2.22
CA ILE A 56 -11.86 9.48 -3.59
C ILE A 56 -12.17 10.61 -4.57
N SER A 57 -13.30 11.29 -4.43
CA SER A 57 -13.63 12.44 -5.29
C SER A 57 -12.67 13.61 -5.03
N LYS A 58 -12.14 13.75 -3.81
CA LYS A 58 -11.10 14.75 -3.52
C LYS A 58 -9.76 14.39 -4.15
N LEU A 59 -9.39 13.11 -4.17
CA LEU A 59 -8.23 12.63 -4.93
C LEU A 59 -8.39 12.91 -6.42
N ASP A 60 -9.57 12.64 -6.99
CA ASP A 60 -9.88 12.91 -8.40
C ASP A 60 -9.71 14.40 -8.75
N GLU A 61 -10.19 15.30 -7.90
CA GLU A 61 -9.96 16.75 -8.05
C GLU A 61 -8.46 17.10 -8.09
N GLN A 62 -7.64 16.47 -7.23
CA GLN A 62 -6.19 16.70 -7.23
C GLN A 62 -5.53 16.20 -8.52
N VAL A 63 -5.94 15.03 -9.03
CA VAL A 63 -5.48 14.52 -10.32
C VAL A 63 -5.86 15.49 -11.44
N GLY A 64 -7.12 15.97 -11.46
CA GLY A 64 -7.58 16.98 -12.42
C GLY A 64 -6.75 18.26 -12.39
N ASN A 65 -6.38 18.74 -11.20
CA ASN A 65 -5.52 19.91 -11.05
C ASN A 65 -4.10 19.69 -11.61
N LEU A 66 -3.53 18.49 -11.44
CA LEU A 66 -2.23 18.13 -12.02
C LEU A 66 -2.29 18.05 -13.54
N MET A 67 -3.35 17.46 -14.09
CA MET A 67 -3.56 17.41 -15.54
C MET A 67 -3.72 18.81 -16.13
N ALA A 68 -4.52 19.67 -15.50
CA ALA A 68 -4.68 21.06 -15.92
C ALA A 68 -3.37 21.87 -15.84
N LEU A 69 -2.46 21.52 -14.93
CA LEU A 69 -1.14 22.14 -14.86
C LEU A 69 -0.24 21.73 -16.04
N LEU A 70 -0.32 20.48 -16.49
CA LEU A 70 0.38 20.03 -17.70
C LEU A 70 -0.11 20.78 -18.94
N ASP A 71 -1.43 20.93 -19.08
CA ASP A 71 -2.05 21.68 -20.19
C ASP A 71 -1.63 23.15 -20.16
N LYS A 72 -1.73 23.83 -19.01
CA LYS A 72 -1.33 25.24 -18.85
C LYS A 72 0.15 25.51 -19.09
N THR A 73 0.98 24.48 -19.11
CA THR A 73 2.41 24.61 -19.35
C THR A 73 2.85 24.03 -20.67
N ASP A 74 1.91 23.64 -21.54
CA ASP A 74 2.14 23.06 -22.87
C ASP A 74 3.03 21.80 -22.83
N GLN A 75 2.90 21.00 -21.77
CA GLN A 75 3.72 19.80 -21.55
C GLN A 75 2.93 18.49 -21.62
N ALA A 76 1.61 18.56 -21.78
CA ALA A 76 0.74 17.39 -21.72
C ALA A 76 1.04 16.33 -22.79
N ASP A 77 1.51 16.72 -23.97
CA ASP A 77 1.79 15.80 -25.09
C ASP A 77 3.12 15.07 -24.97
N ASN A 78 4.08 15.64 -24.22
CA ASN A 78 5.41 15.08 -24.02
C ASN A 78 5.64 14.56 -22.59
N THR A 79 4.57 14.21 -21.88
CA THR A 79 4.63 13.72 -20.50
C THR A 79 3.99 12.34 -20.40
N LEU A 80 4.75 11.36 -19.90
CA LEU A 80 4.19 10.13 -19.35
C LEU A 80 3.59 10.43 -17.97
N VAL A 81 2.28 10.28 -17.85
CA VAL A 81 1.57 10.29 -16.56
C VAL A 81 1.27 8.86 -16.17
N LEU A 82 1.69 8.46 -14.96
CA LEU A 82 1.34 7.19 -14.35
C LEU A 82 0.67 7.47 -13.00
N PHE A 83 -0.63 7.19 -12.90
CA PHE A 83 -1.35 7.16 -11.64
C PHE A 83 -1.30 5.74 -11.08
N VAL A 84 -0.93 5.61 -9.82
CA VAL A 84 -0.96 4.36 -9.06
C VAL A 84 -1.52 4.63 -7.66
N SER A 85 -2.46 3.82 -7.19
CA SER A 85 -2.79 3.77 -5.75
C SER A 85 -1.82 2.84 -5.03
N GLU A 86 -1.53 3.09 -3.75
CA GLU A 86 -0.51 2.31 -3.03
C GLU A 86 -1.04 1.00 -2.44
N GLN A 87 -2.23 1.02 -1.83
CA GLN A 87 -2.90 -0.18 -1.30
C GLN A 87 -4.41 0.05 -1.13
N GLY A 88 -5.14 -0.99 -0.78
CA GLY A 88 -6.56 -0.98 -0.51
C GLY A 88 -6.99 -0.17 0.72
N ASN A 89 -8.31 0.01 0.86
CA ASN A 89 -8.89 0.76 1.97
C ASN A 89 -8.83 0.00 3.31
N SER A 90 -9.10 0.68 4.42
CA SER A 90 -9.10 0.11 5.77
C SER A 90 -10.46 -0.43 6.23
N LEU A 91 -11.45 -0.58 5.34
CA LEU A 91 -12.68 -1.28 5.68
C LEU A 91 -12.38 -2.76 5.92
N PRO A 92 -13.24 -3.47 6.67
CA PRO A 92 -13.03 -4.88 6.94
C PRO A 92 -12.98 -5.72 5.67
N TYR A 93 -12.37 -6.90 5.79
CA TYR A 93 -12.29 -7.94 4.76
C TYR A 93 -11.27 -7.71 3.64
N GLY A 94 -10.03 -8.12 3.91
CA GLY A 94 -8.98 -8.22 2.89
C GLY A 94 -8.43 -6.89 2.37
N GLY A 95 -8.70 -5.76 3.04
CA GLY A 95 -8.15 -4.45 2.67
C GLY A 95 -6.69 -4.25 3.10
N LYS A 96 -6.36 -3.01 3.46
CA LYS A 96 -5.06 -2.56 3.97
C LYS A 96 -4.43 -3.55 4.96
N TRP A 97 -3.11 -3.75 4.87
CA TRP A 97 -2.36 -4.74 5.67
C TRP A 97 -2.74 -6.19 5.39
N SER A 98 -3.02 -6.53 4.15
CA SER A 98 -3.24 -7.91 3.76
C SER A 98 -2.67 -8.17 2.39
N VAL A 99 -2.67 -9.44 1.99
CA VAL A 99 -2.26 -9.86 0.65
C VAL A 99 -3.45 -10.26 -0.22
N TYR A 100 -4.69 -9.98 0.21
CA TYR A 100 -5.90 -10.15 -0.61
C TYR A 100 -6.00 -9.03 -1.65
N ASP A 101 -6.68 -9.28 -2.77
CA ASP A 101 -6.83 -8.34 -3.89
C ASP A 101 -7.51 -7.04 -3.45
N ASN A 102 -8.44 -7.09 -2.50
CA ASN A 102 -8.99 -5.89 -1.86
C ASN A 102 -7.92 -4.98 -1.24
N GLY A 103 -6.73 -5.52 -0.92
CA GLY A 103 -5.60 -4.84 -0.31
C GLY A 103 -4.47 -4.52 -1.28
N ILE A 104 -4.22 -5.38 -2.28
CA ILE A 104 -3.05 -5.27 -3.17
C ILE A 104 -3.38 -5.01 -4.65
N ARG A 105 -4.63 -5.21 -5.09
CA ARG A 105 -5.04 -4.93 -6.47
C ARG A 105 -5.36 -3.43 -6.59
N VAL A 106 -4.32 -2.68 -6.91
CA VAL A 106 -4.34 -1.22 -6.96
C VAL A 106 -4.76 -0.69 -8.33
N ALA A 107 -5.33 0.52 -8.35
CA ALA A 107 -5.64 1.22 -9.59
C ALA A 107 -4.34 1.71 -10.24
N THR A 108 -4.17 1.40 -11.53
CA THR A 108 -3.05 1.88 -12.35
C THR A 108 -3.59 2.44 -13.66
N ILE A 109 -3.29 3.72 -13.95
CA ILE A 109 -3.69 4.39 -15.19
C ILE A 109 -2.46 5.08 -15.78
N ALA A 110 -2.17 4.82 -17.05
CA ALA A 110 -1.07 5.44 -17.77
C ALA A 110 -1.58 6.27 -18.95
N ARG A 111 -1.01 7.46 -19.15
CA ARG A 111 -1.28 8.34 -20.30
C ARG A 111 0.03 8.86 -20.86
N TRP A 112 0.26 8.62 -22.14
CA TRP A 112 1.36 9.24 -22.89
C TRP A 112 0.94 9.46 -24.34
N PRO A 113 0.54 10.69 -24.70
CA PRO A 113 0.07 10.99 -26.05
C PRO A 113 1.07 10.57 -27.13
N GLY A 114 0.57 9.92 -28.19
CA GLY A 114 1.40 9.41 -29.29
C GLY A 114 2.28 8.20 -28.96
N LYS A 115 2.29 7.71 -27.71
CA LYS A 115 3.06 6.53 -27.29
C LYS A 115 2.20 5.41 -26.70
N ILE A 116 1.12 5.78 -26.00
CA ILE A 116 0.14 4.86 -25.41
C ILE A 116 -1.20 5.10 -26.10
N ALA A 117 -1.82 4.03 -26.61
CA ALA A 117 -3.12 4.12 -27.25
C ALA A 117 -4.22 4.45 -26.22
N ALA A 118 -4.95 5.55 -26.45
CA ALA A 118 -6.00 6.00 -25.55
C ALA A 118 -7.17 5.01 -25.48
N GLY A 119 -7.81 4.90 -24.30
CA GLY A 119 -8.99 4.06 -24.10
C GLY A 119 -8.73 2.55 -24.15
N THR A 120 -7.46 2.13 -24.09
CA THR A 120 -7.08 0.71 -24.07
C THR A 120 -6.92 0.17 -22.65
N THR A 121 -7.09 -1.14 -22.51
CA THR A 121 -6.91 -1.87 -21.24
C THR A 121 -6.06 -3.11 -21.47
N THR A 122 -5.37 -3.58 -20.43
CA THR A 122 -4.56 -4.80 -20.46
C THR A 122 -4.86 -5.70 -19.26
N GLN A 123 -4.70 -7.00 -19.44
CA GLN A 123 -4.73 -8.02 -18.36
C GLN A 123 -3.31 -8.45 -17.93
N ALA A 124 -2.28 -7.78 -18.45
CA ALA A 124 -0.91 -8.08 -18.07
C ALA A 124 -0.69 -7.87 -16.56
N LEU A 125 -0.06 -8.85 -15.92
CA LEU A 125 0.21 -8.79 -14.48
C LEU A 125 1.38 -7.85 -14.18
N MET A 126 1.13 -6.86 -13.32
CA MET A 126 2.08 -5.84 -12.87
C MET A 126 2.40 -6.00 -11.38
N GLN A 127 3.60 -5.60 -10.97
CA GLN A 127 3.94 -5.32 -9.56
C GLN A 127 4.42 -3.88 -9.40
N TYR A 128 4.33 -3.37 -8.17
CA TYR A 128 4.76 -2.00 -7.86
C TYR A 128 6.25 -1.76 -8.14
N VAL A 129 7.07 -2.81 -8.04
CA VAL A 129 8.52 -2.79 -8.35
C VAL A 129 8.81 -2.50 -9.84
N ASP A 130 7.80 -2.54 -10.72
CA ASP A 130 7.95 -2.26 -12.15
C ASP A 130 7.95 -0.76 -12.46
N VAL A 131 7.49 0.08 -11.53
CA VAL A 131 7.35 1.52 -11.76
C VAL A 131 8.71 2.18 -12.04
N ALA A 132 9.70 1.89 -11.20
CA ALA A 132 11.05 2.46 -11.34
C ALA A 132 11.72 2.10 -12.68
N PRO A 133 11.85 0.81 -13.06
CA PRO A 133 12.44 0.45 -14.34
C PRO A 133 11.63 0.95 -15.55
N THR A 134 10.30 1.10 -15.43
CA THR A 134 9.46 1.70 -16.49
C THR A 134 9.80 3.17 -16.71
N PHE A 135 10.03 3.95 -15.65
CA PHE A 135 10.40 5.37 -15.79
C PHE A 135 11.81 5.56 -16.34
N LEU A 136 12.75 4.67 -15.99
CA LEU A 136 14.09 4.69 -16.58
C LEU A 136 14.04 4.40 -18.08
N ASP A 137 13.31 3.35 -18.48
CA ASP A 137 13.12 2.98 -19.88
C ASP A 137 12.44 4.12 -20.67
N ALA A 138 11.39 4.74 -20.10
CA ALA A 138 10.74 5.91 -20.68
C ALA A 138 11.68 7.12 -20.83
N ALA A 139 12.70 7.24 -19.98
CA ALA A 139 13.75 8.25 -20.08
C ALA A 139 14.90 7.87 -21.04
N GLY A 140 14.81 6.71 -21.71
CA GLY A 140 15.83 6.20 -22.63
C GLY A 140 17.02 5.53 -21.93
N ILE A 141 16.88 5.17 -20.66
CA ILE A 141 17.90 4.46 -19.88
C ILE A 141 17.51 2.99 -19.83
N ASP A 142 18.39 2.10 -20.26
CA ASP A 142 18.16 0.66 -20.16
C ASP A 142 18.19 0.21 -18.68
N PRO A 143 17.03 -0.15 -18.09
CA PRO A 143 16.97 -0.52 -16.68
C PRO A 143 17.72 -1.81 -16.35
N THR A 144 18.01 -2.66 -17.34
CA THR A 144 18.75 -3.92 -17.13
C THR A 144 20.23 -3.71 -16.86
N THR A 145 20.74 -2.51 -17.14
CA THR A 145 22.14 -2.12 -16.89
C THR A 145 22.37 -1.48 -15.52
N ILE A 146 21.29 -1.28 -14.73
CA ILE A 146 21.35 -0.58 -13.45
C ILE A 146 21.61 -1.55 -12.31
N ASP A 147 22.65 -1.24 -11.54
CA ASP A 147 22.93 -1.87 -10.24
C ASP A 147 22.23 -1.07 -9.13
N THR A 148 21.27 -1.71 -8.44
CA THR A 148 20.55 -1.12 -7.30
C THR A 148 21.37 -1.17 -6.00
N GLY A 149 22.48 -1.92 -5.99
CA GLY A 149 23.33 -2.17 -4.81
C GLY A 149 22.71 -3.12 -3.78
N CYS A 150 21.54 -3.70 -4.06
CA CYS A 150 20.83 -4.61 -3.16
C CYS A 150 20.78 -6.01 -3.80
N PRO A 151 21.66 -6.96 -3.39
CA PRO A 151 21.66 -8.29 -3.97
C PRO A 151 20.45 -9.11 -3.49
N ASP A 152 19.84 -9.85 -4.42
CA ASP A 152 18.99 -10.99 -4.09
C ASP A 152 19.84 -12.17 -3.54
N ALA A 153 19.21 -13.26 -3.13
CA ALA A 153 19.92 -14.42 -2.58
C ALA A 153 20.83 -15.13 -3.62
N ASN A 154 20.66 -14.85 -4.90
CA ASN A 154 21.50 -15.36 -5.99
C ASN A 154 22.66 -14.39 -6.33
N GLY A 155 22.72 -13.22 -5.69
CA GLY A 155 23.73 -12.20 -5.93
C GLY A 155 23.38 -11.24 -7.08
N ASN A 156 22.17 -11.28 -7.64
CA ASN A 156 21.74 -10.31 -8.64
C ASN A 156 21.41 -8.98 -7.96
N THR A 157 21.93 -7.88 -8.49
CA THR A 157 21.71 -6.54 -7.91
C THR A 157 20.85 -5.62 -8.77
N GLY A 158 20.24 -6.14 -9.84
CA GLY A 158 19.31 -5.39 -10.68
C GLY A 158 17.98 -5.10 -9.98
N PHE A 159 17.05 -4.45 -10.68
CA PHE A 159 15.69 -4.30 -10.19
C PHE A 159 14.97 -5.65 -10.06
N ASP A 160 14.17 -5.84 -9.00
CA ASP A 160 13.22 -6.96 -8.90
C ASP A 160 12.11 -6.89 -9.96
N GLY A 161 11.77 -5.66 -10.39
CA GLY A 161 10.79 -5.39 -11.43
C GLY A 161 11.43 -5.24 -12.81
N ARG A 162 10.58 -5.06 -13.82
CA ARG A 162 10.99 -4.79 -15.21
C ARG A 162 10.06 -3.78 -15.87
N SER A 163 10.55 -3.13 -16.92
CA SER A 163 9.77 -2.10 -17.62
C SER A 163 8.45 -2.64 -18.18
N LEU A 164 7.36 -1.95 -17.86
CA LEU A 164 6.02 -2.17 -18.41
C LEU A 164 5.81 -1.43 -19.74
N LEU A 165 6.77 -0.63 -20.18
CA LEU A 165 6.62 0.20 -21.39
C LEU A 165 6.24 -0.60 -22.65
N PRO A 166 6.74 -1.83 -22.88
CA PRO A 166 6.28 -2.66 -24.00
C PRO A 166 4.79 -2.99 -23.93
N VAL A 167 4.23 -3.21 -22.73
CA VAL A 167 2.79 -3.43 -22.56
C VAL A 167 2.01 -2.13 -22.76
N LEU A 168 2.46 -1.04 -22.14
CA LEU A 168 1.80 0.27 -22.23
C LEU A 168 1.75 0.79 -23.67
N SER A 169 2.79 0.53 -24.47
CA SER A 169 2.88 0.95 -25.87
C SER A 169 2.23 -0.04 -26.86
N GLY A 170 1.63 -1.13 -26.36
CA GLY A 170 0.97 -2.14 -27.20
C GLY A 170 1.92 -3.07 -27.96
N GLN A 171 3.21 -3.08 -27.62
CA GLN A 171 4.22 -3.98 -28.21
C GLN A 171 4.18 -5.38 -27.59
N ALA A 172 3.59 -5.52 -26.40
CA ALA A 172 3.42 -6.80 -25.71
C ALA A 172 2.02 -6.89 -25.08
N THR A 173 1.44 -8.09 -25.07
CA THR A 173 0.15 -8.37 -24.43
C THR A 173 0.30 -8.97 -23.03
N THR A 174 1.48 -9.51 -22.72
CA THR A 174 1.82 -10.10 -21.43
C THR A 174 3.04 -9.41 -20.83
N HIS A 175 3.13 -9.44 -19.51
CA HIS A 175 4.29 -8.91 -18.79
C HIS A 175 5.01 -10.01 -18.04
N ARG A 176 4.31 -10.79 -17.20
CA ARG A 176 4.81 -11.95 -16.44
C ARG A 176 3.70 -12.97 -16.24
N GLU A 177 4.08 -14.18 -15.84
CA GLU A 177 3.14 -15.26 -15.51
C GLU A 177 2.66 -15.18 -14.05
N TYR A 178 3.54 -14.78 -13.13
CA TYR A 178 3.26 -14.72 -11.69
C TYR A 178 3.55 -13.35 -11.10
N VAL A 179 2.71 -12.94 -10.14
CA VAL A 179 2.95 -11.80 -9.24
C VAL A 179 3.03 -12.29 -7.81
N PHE A 180 3.83 -11.60 -7.01
CA PHE A 180 4.08 -11.96 -5.62
C PHE A 180 3.71 -10.81 -4.69
N SER A 181 3.30 -11.15 -3.47
CA SER A 181 3.00 -10.19 -2.42
C SER A 181 3.39 -10.73 -1.07
N GLN A 182 3.82 -9.84 -0.19
CA GLN A 182 4.21 -10.18 1.16
C GLN A 182 3.70 -9.15 2.16
N HIS A 183 3.43 -9.63 3.36
CA HIS A 183 3.08 -8.80 4.50
C HIS A 183 3.88 -9.26 5.73
N THR A 184 4.46 -8.28 6.42
CA THR A 184 5.24 -8.46 7.64
C THR A 184 4.50 -7.77 8.78
N THR A 185 4.16 -8.49 9.85
CA THR A 185 3.32 -7.98 10.94
C THR A 185 4.13 -7.44 12.12
N VAL A 186 5.24 -8.10 12.44
CA VAL A 186 6.12 -7.71 13.55
C VAL A 186 6.66 -6.29 13.34
N GLY A 187 6.42 -5.44 14.34
CA GLY A 187 6.87 -4.04 14.34
C GLY A 187 5.88 -3.05 13.73
N ILE A 188 4.71 -3.51 13.24
CA ILE A 188 3.58 -2.62 12.93
C ILE A 188 3.00 -2.04 14.22
N ASN A 189 2.56 -0.77 14.21
CA ASN A 189 1.92 -0.20 15.40
C ASN A 189 0.67 -1.01 15.84
N GLY A 190 0.69 -1.48 17.09
CA GLY A 190 -0.43 -2.21 17.68
C GLY A 190 -0.59 -3.66 17.23
N TYR A 191 0.41 -4.27 16.59
CA TYR A 191 0.44 -5.73 16.39
C TYR A 191 0.45 -6.45 17.75
N ARG A 192 -0.06 -7.70 17.77
CA ARG A 192 -0.15 -8.54 18.98
C ARG A 192 0.74 -9.77 18.91
N GLN A 193 0.68 -10.48 17.79
CA GLN A 193 1.42 -11.71 17.53
C GLN A 193 1.97 -11.64 16.08
N PRO A 194 3.06 -12.34 15.78
CA PRO A 194 3.55 -12.47 14.40
C PRO A 194 2.48 -13.16 13.55
N TYR A 195 2.22 -12.59 12.38
CA TYR A 195 1.27 -13.14 11.41
C TYR A 195 1.72 -12.75 9.98
N PRO A 196 2.89 -13.25 9.54
CA PRO A 196 3.35 -12.94 8.19
C PRO A 196 2.52 -13.70 7.15
N MET A 197 2.26 -13.02 6.03
CA MET A 197 1.54 -13.59 4.90
C MET A 197 2.41 -13.50 3.66
N ARG A 198 2.33 -14.52 2.80
CA ARG A 198 2.98 -14.57 1.48
C ARG A 198 1.97 -15.02 0.45
N ALA A 199 2.01 -14.43 -0.72
CA ALA A 199 1.08 -14.77 -1.79
C ALA A 199 1.77 -14.81 -3.13
N VAL A 200 1.28 -15.71 -3.98
CA VAL A 200 1.57 -15.77 -5.41
C VAL A 200 0.26 -15.85 -6.16
N ARG A 201 0.21 -15.19 -7.31
CA ARG A 201 -0.95 -15.22 -8.19
C ARG A 201 -0.50 -15.33 -9.64
N ASP A 202 -1.19 -16.15 -10.42
CA ASP A 202 -1.15 -16.12 -11.88
C ASP A 202 -2.35 -15.34 -12.46
N ALA A 203 -2.64 -15.48 -13.75
CA ALA A 203 -3.76 -14.76 -14.37
C ALA A 203 -5.11 -15.07 -13.70
N ARG A 204 -5.29 -16.26 -13.13
CA ARG A 204 -6.57 -16.77 -12.61
C ARG A 204 -6.52 -17.18 -11.14
N TYR A 205 -5.51 -17.94 -10.73
CA TYR A 205 -5.44 -18.53 -9.41
C TYR A 205 -4.48 -17.77 -8.50
N LYS A 206 -4.84 -17.69 -7.22
CA LYS A 206 -4.03 -17.06 -6.18
C LYS A 206 -3.91 -17.96 -4.97
N LEU A 207 -2.68 -18.15 -4.52
CA LEU A 207 -2.35 -18.85 -3.29
C LEU A 207 -1.88 -17.85 -2.24
N ILE A 208 -2.43 -17.93 -1.03
CA ILE A 208 -1.96 -17.24 0.16
C ILE A 208 -1.47 -18.29 1.17
N ARG A 209 -0.30 -18.03 1.75
CA ARG A 209 0.27 -18.78 2.85
C ARG A 209 0.32 -17.90 4.10
N ASN A 210 -0.49 -18.24 5.10
CA ASN A 210 -0.40 -17.67 6.44
C ASN A 210 0.63 -18.49 7.22
N LEU A 211 1.74 -17.88 7.61
CA LEU A 211 2.89 -18.58 8.17
C LEU A 211 2.80 -18.84 9.69
N ALA A 212 1.83 -18.22 10.36
CA ALA A 212 1.50 -18.47 11.77
C ALA A 212 -0.03 -18.52 11.99
N PRO A 213 -0.74 -19.46 11.34
CA PRO A 213 -2.20 -19.52 11.37
C PRO A 213 -2.78 -19.84 12.76
N GLU A 214 -1.96 -20.36 13.67
CA GLU A 214 -2.30 -20.58 15.07
C GLU A 214 -2.44 -19.27 15.88
N ASN A 215 -1.79 -18.19 15.43
CA ASN A 215 -1.86 -16.89 16.07
C ASN A 215 -3.13 -16.14 15.66
N ARG A 216 -3.57 -15.21 16.52
CA ARG A 216 -4.64 -14.28 16.18
C ARG A 216 -4.06 -13.10 15.39
N TYR A 217 -4.53 -12.92 14.16
CA TYR A 217 -4.23 -11.74 13.36
C TYR A 217 -4.90 -10.51 13.96
N SER A 218 -4.10 -9.52 14.36
CA SER A 218 -4.62 -8.30 14.97
C SER A 218 -3.64 -7.16 14.82
N ILE A 219 -4.04 -6.16 14.03
CA ILE A 219 -3.36 -4.87 13.89
C ILE A 219 -4.23 -3.77 14.49
N GLY A 220 -3.68 -3.01 15.43
CA GLY A 220 -4.43 -2.04 16.24
C GLY A 220 -5.15 -0.95 15.43
N GLY A 221 -4.64 -0.55 14.27
CA GLY A 221 -5.27 0.46 13.40
C GLY A 221 -6.29 -0.09 12.39
N ILE A 222 -6.53 -1.41 12.37
CA ILE A 222 -7.38 -2.07 11.37
C ILE A 222 -8.47 -2.89 12.04
N HIS A 223 -8.11 -3.64 13.09
CA HIS A 223 -9.00 -4.59 13.74
C HIS A 223 -9.67 -3.99 15.00
N LYS A 224 -10.00 -2.70 14.93
CA LYS A 224 -10.61 -1.92 16.02
C LYS A 224 -11.52 -0.82 15.47
N GLY A 225 -12.38 -0.27 16.32
CA GLY A 225 -13.22 0.87 16.02
C GLY A 225 -14.51 0.49 15.32
N GLN A 226 -15.27 1.53 14.96
CA GLN A 226 -16.66 1.45 14.49
C GLN A 226 -16.97 0.36 13.46
N PRO A 227 -16.20 0.16 12.36
CA PRO A 227 -16.56 -0.86 11.38
C PRO A 227 -16.53 -2.27 11.99
N ILE A 228 -15.45 -2.62 12.69
CA ILE A 228 -15.29 -3.94 13.32
C ILE A 228 -16.28 -4.15 14.46
N GLU A 229 -16.47 -3.13 15.31
CA GLU A 229 -17.40 -3.19 16.45
C GLU A 229 -18.85 -3.36 15.97
N SER A 230 -19.23 -2.71 14.86
CA SER A 230 -20.58 -2.87 14.29
C SER A 230 -20.81 -4.28 13.73
N TRP A 231 -19.84 -4.87 13.04
CA TRP A 231 -19.94 -6.24 12.54
C TRP A 231 -20.02 -7.24 13.69
N GLN A 232 -19.24 -7.04 14.75
CA GLN A 232 -19.28 -7.89 15.95
C GLN A 232 -20.63 -7.82 16.68
N ALA A 233 -21.22 -6.62 16.79
CA ALA A 233 -22.54 -6.44 17.40
C ALA A 233 -23.63 -7.18 16.60
N ASP A 234 -23.62 -7.03 15.27
CA ASP A 234 -24.60 -7.67 14.39
C ASP A 234 -24.39 -9.20 14.31
N ALA A 235 -23.16 -9.67 14.50
CA ALA A 235 -22.80 -11.09 14.46
C ALA A 235 -23.39 -11.91 15.62
N VAL A 236 -23.77 -11.29 16.74
CA VAL A 236 -24.23 -12.00 17.96
C VAL A 236 -25.36 -13.00 17.66
N ASN A 237 -26.25 -12.65 16.74
CA ASN A 237 -27.38 -13.50 16.34
C ASN A 237 -27.34 -13.91 14.86
N ASN A 238 -26.18 -13.76 14.21
CA ASN A 238 -25.99 -14.12 12.79
C ASN A 238 -24.74 -15.02 12.65
N PRO A 239 -24.93 -16.36 12.61
CA PRO A 239 -23.81 -17.31 12.55
C PRO A 239 -22.91 -17.14 11.32
N GLU A 240 -23.48 -16.76 10.18
CA GLU A 240 -22.72 -16.53 8.95
C GLU A 240 -21.79 -15.31 9.10
N LEU A 241 -22.33 -14.20 9.61
CA LEU A 241 -21.53 -13.02 9.91
C LEU A 241 -20.51 -13.28 11.03
N ALA A 242 -20.86 -14.09 12.04
CA ALA A 242 -19.93 -14.49 13.09
C ALA A 242 -18.72 -15.25 12.54
N ALA A 243 -18.93 -16.16 11.58
CA ALA A 243 -17.84 -16.84 10.89
C ALA A 243 -16.96 -15.86 10.10
N LYS A 244 -17.58 -14.90 9.39
CA LYS A 244 -16.87 -13.84 8.66
C LYS A 244 -16.06 -12.93 9.58
N VAL A 245 -16.62 -12.55 10.72
CA VAL A 245 -15.94 -11.76 11.75
C VAL A 245 -14.76 -12.53 12.32
N GLU A 246 -14.90 -13.81 12.64
CA GLU A 246 -13.77 -14.60 13.15
C GLU A 246 -12.67 -14.76 12.09
N TRP A 247 -13.03 -14.95 10.82
CA TRP A 247 -12.08 -15.00 9.70
C TRP A 247 -11.20 -13.72 9.60
N LEU A 248 -11.72 -12.55 9.99
CA LEU A 248 -10.90 -11.33 10.03
C LEU A 248 -9.66 -11.48 10.93
N PHE A 249 -9.73 -12.31 11.95
CA PHE A 249 -8.69 -12.48 12.96
C PHE A 249 -8.02 -13.86 12.93
N LYS A 250 -8.61 -14.86 12.28
CA LYS A 250 -8.08 -16.22 12.25
C LYS A 250 -8.37 -16.88 10.90
N ARG A 251 -7.32 -17.22 10.17
CA ARG A 251 -7.38 -17.77 8.81
C ARG A 251 -6.61 -19.09 8.74
N PRO A 252 -6.94 -19.99 7.80
CA PRO A 252 -6.23 -21.25 7.63
C PRO A 252 -4.78 -21.01 7.13
N GLY A 253 -3.89 -21.99 7.32
CA GLY A 253 -2.48 -21.85 6.90
C GLY A 253 -2.28 -21.69 5.39
N ALA A 254 -3.17 -22.27 4.59
CA ALA A 254 -3.18 -22.14 3.14
C ALA A 254 -4.56 -21.72 2.65
N GLU A 255 -4.57 -20.79 1.70
CA GLU A 255 -5.78 -20.34 1.01
C GLU A 255 -5.52 -20.33 -0.50
N LEU A 256 -6.43 -20.92 -1.28
CA LEU A 256 -6.38 -20.94 -2.74
C LEU A 256 -7.68 -20.37 -3.28
N TYR A 257 -7.59 -19.43 -4.22
CA TYR A 257 -8.73 -18.73 -4.80
C TYR A 257 -8.68 -18.79 -6.33
N ASP A 258 -9.84 -19.01 -6.95
CA ASP A 258 -10.07 -18.79 -8.38
C ASP A 258 -10.64 -17.37 -8.57
N ILE A 259 -9.78 -16.41 -8.91
CA ILE A 259 -10.09 -14.98 -8.92
C ILE A 259 -11.08 -14.62 -10.03
N GLU A 260 -11.22 -15.45 -11.08
CA GLU A 260 -12.22 -15.22 -12.12
C GLU A 260 -13.64 -15.48 -11.61
N SER A 261 -13.85 -16.60 -10.90
CA SER A 261 -15.16 -16.95 -10.33
C SER A 261 -15.42 -16.32 -8.96
N ASP A 262 -14.37 -16.02 -8.21
CA ASP A 262 -14.40 -15.48 -6.84
C ASP A 262 -13.47 -14.27 -6.70
N PRO A 263 -13.83 -13.12 -7.31
CA PRO A 263 -12.96 -11.94 -7.40
C PRO A 263 -12.70 -11.26 -6.04
N TYR A 264 -13.41 -11.68 -5.00
CA TYR A 264 -13.27 -11.15 -3.63
C TYR A 264 -12.71 -12.17 -2.65
N GLU A 265 -12.25 -13.33 -3.13
CA GLU A 265 -11.53 -14.33 -2.33
C GLU A 265 -12.34 -14.81 -1.10
N GLN A 266 -13.62 -15.12 -1.30
CA GLN A 266 -14.53 -15.58 -0.24
C GLN A 266 -14.62 -17.10 -0.11
N HIS A 267 -14.15 -17.87 -1.11
CA HIS A 267 -14.27 -19.32 -1.17
C HIS A 267 -12.89 -19.98 -1.30
N ASN A 268 -12.36 -20.43 -0.16
CA ASN A 268 -11.06 -21.10 -0.12
C ASN A 268 -11.14 -22.52 -0.71
N LEU A 269 -10.39 -22.77 -1.77
CA LEU A 269 -10.25 -24.04 -2.49
C LEU A 269 -9.07 -24.90 -1.99
N ALA A 270 -8.30 -24.41 -1.01
CA ALA A 270 -7.12 -25.12 -0.55
C ALA A 270 -7.51 -26.46 0.10
N GLY A 271 -6.81 -27.53 -0.29
CA GLY A 271 -7.07 -28.89 0.18
C GLY A 271 -8.17 -29.64 -0.59
N ASP A 272 -8.85 -29.00 -1.54
CA ASP A 272 -9.75 -29.69 -2.47
C ASP A 272 -8.91 -30.51 -3.49
N PRO A 273 -9.12 -31.83 -3.59
CA PRO A 273 -8.39 -32.69 -4.54
C PRO A 273 -8.48 -32.24 -6.00
N GLN A 274 -9.56 -31.57 -6.41
CA GLN A 274 -9.73 -31.06 -7.77
C GLN A 274 -8.69 -29.98 -8.12
N TYR A 275 -8.20 -29.24 -7.13
CA TYR A 275 -7.26 -28.13 -7.31
C TYR A 275 -5.84 -28.46 -6.84
N ALA A 276 -5.55 -29.74 -6.53
CA ALA A 276 -4.26 -30.15 -5.98
C ALA A 276 -3.07 -29.76 -6.85
N ASP A 277 -3.17 -29.97 -8.18
CA ASP A 277 -2.11 -29.62 -9.13
C ASP A 277 -1.87 -28.11 -9.21
N ILE A 278 -2.95 -27.32 -9.17
CA ILE A 278 -2.88 -25.85 -9.17
C ILE A 278 -2.22 -25.36 -7.88
N GLN A 279 -2.63 -25.90 -6.74
CA GLN A 279 -2.05 -25.57 -5.44
C GLN A 279 -0.55 -25.89 -5.41
N ALA A 280 -0.15 -27.09 -5.85
CA ALA A 280 1.24 -27.53 -5.85
C ALA A 280 2.13 -26.67 -6.78
N ARG A 281 1.61 -26.30 -7.96
CA ARG A 281 2.30 -25.40 -8.90
C ARG A 281 2.53 -24.03 -8.26
N LEU A 282 1.50 -23.41 -7.69
CA LEU A 282 1.64 -22.10 -7.05
C LEU A 282 2.53 -22.16 -5.80
N GLN A 283 2.44 -23.22 -4.99
CA GLN A 283 3.35 -23.42 -3.85
C GLN A 283 4.81 -23.43 -4.30
N THR A 284 5.11 -24.16 -5.38
CA THR A 284 6.46 -24.22 -5.97
C THR A 284 6.96 -22.84 -6.41
N GLN A 285 6.11 -22.04 -7.07
CA GLN A 285 6.46 -20.69 -7.48
C GLN A 285 6.69 -19.76 -6.28
N LEU A 286 5.87 -19.86 -5.25
CA LEU A 286 6.02 -19.08 -4.03
C LEU A 286 7.32 -19.41 -3.30
N ASP A 287 7.66 -20.70 -3.19
CA ASP A 287 8.89 -21.17 -2.53
C ASP A 287 10.14 -20.72 -3.28
N ALA A 288 10.12 -20.78 -4.62
CA ALA A 288 11.20 -20.30 -5.47
C ALA A 288 11.43 -18.79 -5.29
N TRP A 289 10.35 -17.99 -5.32
CA TRP A 289 10.43 -16.56 -5.13
C TRP A 289 10.90 -16.19 -3.72
N MET A 290 10.36 -16.81 -2.67
CA MET A 290 10.82 -16.60 -1.30
C MET A 290 12.31 -16.91 -1.15
N THR A 291 12.77 -18.02 -1.73
CA THR A 291 14.19 -18.39 -1.73
C THR A 291 15.05 -17.34 -2.42
N GLN A 292 14.65 -16.89 -3.61
CA GLN A 292 15.34 -15.82 -4.34
C GLN A 292 15.44 -14.53 -3.53
N GLN A 293 14.38 -14.16 -2.81
CA GLN A 293 14.32 -12.95 -2.00
C GLN A 293 15.02 -13.09 -0.63
N GLY A 294 15.63 -14.25 -0.35
CA GLY A 294 16.25 -14.55 0.94
C GLY A 294 15.25 -14.63 2.10
N ASP A 295 13.98 -14.87 1.79
CA ASP A 295 12.90 -14.94 2.75
C ASP A 295 12.79 -16.32 3.41
N LYS A 296 13.14 -16.38 4.69
CA LYS A 296 13.10 -17.54 5.57
C LYS A 296 11.76 -17.68 6.31
N GLY A 297 10.71 -17.01 5.86
CA GLY A 297 9.38 -17.06 6.45
C GLY A 297 9.33 -16.39 7.83
N LEU A 298 9.03 -17.17 8.89
CA LEU A 298 8.91 -16.63 10.24
C LEU A 298 10.23 -16.03 10.76
N ASP A 299 11.39 -16.55 10.37
CA ASP A 299 12.66 -15.97 10.77
C ASP A 299 12.83 -14.55 10.19
N THR A 300 12.42 -14.34 8.93
CA THR A 300 12.42 -13.01 8.29
C THR A 300 11.50 -12.04 9.03
N GLU A 301 10.30 -12.51 9.39
CA GLU A 301 9.31 -11.74 10.16
C GLU A 301 9.89 -11.28 11.50
N MET A 302 10.52 -12.20 12.25
CA MET A 302 11.08 -11.88 13.57
C MET A 302 12.27 -10.93 13.49
N LEU A 303 12.97 -10.88 12.35
CA LEU A 303 14.03 -9.91 12.10
C LEU A 303 13.51 -8.52 11.69
N ALA A 304 12.22 -8.33 11.42
CA ALA A 304 11.69 -7.04 10.97
C ALA A 304 12.07 -5.84 11.86
N PRO A 305 12.09 -5.93 13.21
CA PRO A 305 12.49 -4.81 14.07
C PRO A 305 13.93 -4.36 13.85
N SER A 306 14.85 -5.25 13.46
CA SER A 306 16.26 -4.89 13.23
C SER A 306 16.44 -3.95 12.04
N ARG A 307 15.45 -3.90 11.15
CA ARG A 307 15.42 -3.04 9.95
C ARG A 307 14.66 -1.73 10.20
N GLN A 308 14.12 -1.52 11.40
CA GLN A 308 13.44 -0.27 11.74
C GLN A 308 14.46 0.78 12.18
N GLY A 309 14.26 2.03 11.74
CA GLY A 309 15.14 3.14 12.11
C GLY A 309 15.22 3.37 13.63
N PRO A 310 16.28 4.04 14.12
CA PRO A 310 16.68 4.10 15.54
C PRO A 310 15.65 4.71 16.53
N GLY A 311 14.48 5.16 16.08
CA GLY A 311 13.39 5.66 16.92
C GLY A 311 12.29 4.66 17.29
N ARG A 312 12.33 3.42 16.76
CA ARG A 312 11.28 2.40 17.01
C ARG A 312 11.75 1.18 17.82
N ASN A 313 13.05 1.05 18.09
CA ASN A 313 13.56 -0.05 18.90
C ASN A 313 13.05 0.04 20.35
N ALA A 314 12.36 -1.01 20.78
CA ALA A 314 11.75 -1.13 22.11
C ALA A 314 12.77 -1.06 23.27
N GLU A 315 14.06 -1.20 22.99
CA GLU A 315 15.13 -1.07 23.99
C GLU A 315 15.39 0.38 24.42
N GLY A 316 14.98 1.38 23.64
CA GLY A 316 15.11 2.80 23.99
C GLY A 316 14.06 3.33 24.98
N ARG A 317 12.99 2.56 25.28
CA ARG A 317 11.92 3.00 26.20
C ARG A 317 12.12 2.63 27.66
N LYS A 318 13.11 1.79 27.99
CA LYS A 318 13.38 1.38 29.39
C LYS A 318 14.28 2.35 30.18
N GLY A 319 14.70 3.48 29.60
CA GLY A 319 15.60 4.44 30.26
C GLY A 319 15.00 5.78 30.70
N ALA A 320 13.77 6.13 30.29
CA ALA A 320 13.27 7.51 30.44
C ALA A 320 12.22 7.72 31.55
N ASN A 321 11.84 6.69 32.31
CA ASN A 321 10.84 6.78 33.39
C ASN A 321 11.38 6.20 34.72
N ALA A 322 12.55 6.65 35.14
CA ALA A 322 13.07 6.32 36.47
C ALA A 322 13.97 7.43 37.04
N THR A 323 13.45 8.64 37.20
CA THR A 323 13.94 9.58 38.24
C THR A 323 12.78 10.47 38.70
N GLY A 324 12.08 10.00 39.73
CA GLY A 324 11.27 10.87 40.58
C GLY A 324 12.18 11.84 41.33
N GLY A 325 12.17 13.11 40.92
CA GLY A 325 12.84 14.21 41.62
C GLY A 325 11.81 15.23 42.08
N LYS A 326 11.58 15.29 43.40
CA LYS A 326 10.75 16.28 44.09
C LYS A 326 11.12 17.72 43.66
N LYS A 327 10.14 18.53 43.28
CA LYS A 327 10.27 20.01 43.26
C LYS A 327 9.71 20.57 44.57
N PRO A 328 10.42 21.46 45.27
CA PRO A 328 9.85 22.21 46.39
C PRO A 328 9.06 23.43 45.88
N ALA A 329 8.00 23.79 46.61
CA ALA A 329 7.14 24.95 46.39
C ALA A 329 7.84 26.24 46.88
N THR A 330 7.79 27.32 46.10
CA THR A 330 7.13 28.64 46.31
C THR A 330 8.09 29.68 45.67
N THR A 331 7.77 30.86 45.13
CA THR A 331 6.76 31.90 45.37
C THR A 331 6.51 32.71 44.09
N SER A 332 5.39 33.42 44.07
CA SER A 332 4.90 34.41 43.10
C SER A 332 5.88 35.51 42.66
N GLY A 333 5.89 35.83 41.36
CA GLY A 333 6.50 37.04 40.80
C GLY A 333 6.10 37.28 39.33
N THR A 334 5.53 38.44 39.04
CA THR A 334 4.94 38.92 37.78
C THR A 334 5.90 38.87 36.57
N PRO A 335 5.45 38.60 35.31
CA PRO A 335 6.35 38.59 34.16
C PRO A 335 6.62 40.00 33.61
N GLN A 336 7.90 40.40 33.57
CA GLN A 336 8.38 41.52 32.75
C GLN A 336 8.81 41.04 31.35
N ALA A 337 8.41 41.81 30.34
CA ALA A 337 8.69 41.58 28.93
C ALA A 337 10.20 41.64 28.58
N LYS A 338 10.68 40.71 27.76
CA LYS A 338 12.03 40.76 27.15
C LYS A 338 11.96 41.05 25.65
N LYS A 339 12.72 42.07 25.25
CA LYS A 339 12.89 42.61 23.89
C LYS A 339 13.58 41.60 22.94
N LYS A 340 13.16 41.62 21.67
CA LYS A 340 13.85 40.96 20.53
C LYS A 340 15.15 41.72 20.16
N PRO A 341 16.23 41.02 19.74
CA PRO A 341 17.38 41.67 19.12
C PRO A 341 17.20 41.84 17.60
N GLN A 342 17.54 43.03 17.11
CA GLN A 342 17.67 43.42 15.69
C GLN A 342 18.90 42.75 15.06
N ARG A 343 18.76 42.26 13.81
CA ARG A 343 19.89 41.93 12.92
C ARG A 343 20.16 43.09 11.97
N GLN A 344 21.42 43.49 11.89
CA GLN A 344 21.94 44.57 11.05
C GLN A 344 22.05 44.14 9.57
N GLN A 345 21.82 45.10 8.67
CA GLN A 345 22.10 45.02 7.22
C GLN A 345 23.59 45.24 6.95
N PRO A 346 24.19 44.62 5.91
CA PRO A 346 25.50 45.01 5.41
C PRO A 346 25.40 46.18 4.42
N GLN A 347 26.32 47.13 4.59
CA GLN A 347 26.53 48.31 3.74
C GLN A 347 27.35 47.97 2.49
N ASN A 348 27.03 48.66 1.40
CA ASN A 348 27.80 48.75 0.15
C ASN A 348 29.16 49.42 0.36
N ALA A 349 30.16 48.99 -0.42
CA ALA A 349 31.33 49.78 -0.77
C ALA A 349 31.73 49.46 -2.24
N GLU A 350 31.65 50.48 -3.10
CA GLU A 350 32.35 50.56 -4.41
C GLU A 350 33.73 51.25 -4.21
N PRO A 351 34.48 51.66 -5.27
CA PRO A 351 35.27 50.85 -6.19
C PRO A 351 36.76 51.27 -6.21
N ARG A 352 37.64 50.43 -6.76
CA ARG A 352 38.90 50.83 -7.43
C ARG A 352 39.26 49.83 -8.51
#